data_AF-A7S399-F1
#
_entry.id   AF-A7S399-F1
#
_cell.length_a   1.000
_cell.length_b   1.000
_cell.length_c   1.000
_cell.angle_alpha   90.00
_cell.angle_beta   90.00
_cell.angle_gamma   90.00
#
_symmetry.space_group_name_H-M   'P 1'
#
loop_
_entity.id
_entity.type
_entity.pdbx_description
1 polymer ?
#
loop_
_entity_poly.entity_id
_entity_poly.type
_entity_poly.pdbx_seq_one_letter_code
_entity_poly.pdbx_strand_id
1 'polypeptide(L)' 'EDDTQVVATARGIFTHEGGVLSSEESGVSIFIPEGAIPKGVEQEIYFKVCKENNIMPPLDTEKGETLLSPLVMCG' A
#
# COMPACT_ATOMS: atom_id res chain seq x y z
N GLU A 1 5.91 0.06 22.61
CA GLU A 1 6.48 -0.59 21.43
C GLU A 1 5.39 -0.65 20.38
N ASP A 2 5.68 -0.15 19.19
CA ASP A 2 4.69 0.18 18.16
C ASP A 2 4.32 -1.11 17.41
N ASP A 3 3.30 -1.83 17.89
CA ASP A 3 2.88 -3.14 17.36
C ASP A 3 2.07 -2.99 16.07
N THR A 4 2.60 -2.26 15.09
CA THR A 4 2.08 -2.25 13.73
C THR A 4 2.59 -3.52 13.04
N GLN A 5 1.79 -4.59 13.05
CA GLN A 5 2.17 -5.84 12.41
C GLN A 5 2.08 -5.69 10.89
N VAL A 6 3.22 -5.57 10.21
CA VAL A 6 3.27 -5.61 8.74
C VAL A 6 2.86 -7.01 8.28
N VAL A 7 1.76 -7.10 7.55
CA VAL A 7 1.21 -8.37 7.04
C VAL A 7 1.60 -8.69 5.62
N ALA A 8 2.01 -7.69 4.83
CA ALA A 8 2.59 -7.90 3.52
C ALA A 8 3.44 -6.70 3.11
N THR A 9 4.47 -6.93 2.29
CA THR A 9 5.24 -5.86 1.63
C THR A 9 5.46 -6.23 0.17
N ALA A 10 5.27 -5.28 -0.73
CA ALA A 10 5.66 -5.41 -2.13
C ALA A 10 6.50 -4.21 -2.54
N ARG A 11 7.53 -4.45 -3.35
CA ARG A 11 8.43 -3.42 -3.88
C ARG A 11 8.80 -3.76 -5.32
N GLY A 12 8.89 -2.76 -6.16
CA GLY A 12 9.32 -2.89 -7.55
C GLY A 12 9.92 -1.59 -8.06
N ILE A 13 10.75 -1.70 -9.11
CA ILE A 13 11.27 -0.55 -9.84
C ILE A 13 10.45 -0.42 -11.11
N PHE A 14 9.92 0.77 -11.32
CA PHE A 14 9.07 1.10 -12.46
C PHE A 14 9.69 2.22 -13.28
N THR A 15 9.36 2.23 -14.57
CA THR A 15 9.81 3.23 -15.53
C THR A 15 8.60 3.94 -16.12
N HIS A 16 8.82 4.79 -17.12
CA HIS A 16 7.73 5.43 -17.85
C HIS A 16 6.73 4.45 -18.48
N GLU A 17 7.11 3.19 -18.71
CA GLU A 17 6.21 2.16 -19.26
C GLU A 17 5.07 1.81 -18.31
N GLY A 18 5.21 2.14 -17.01
CA GLY A 18 4.25 1.80 -15.98
C GLY A 18 4.35 0.32 -15.58
N GLY A 19 3.26 -0.22 -15.04
CA GLY A 19 3.17 -1.61 -14.62
C GLY A 19 2.20 -1.85 -13.47
N VAL A 20 2.24 -3.05 -12.90
CA VAL A 20 1.43 -3.42 -11.73
C VAL A 20 2.37 -3.93 -10.63
N LEU A 21 2.27 -3.34 -9.44
CA LEU A 21 2.90 -3.86 -8.23
C LEU A 21 1.83 -4.60 -7.42
N SER A 22 1.93 -5.93 -7.30
CA SER A 22 0.94 -6.75 -6.58
C SER A 22 1.56 -7.53 -5.43
N SER A 23 0.77 -7.74 -4.37
CA SER A 23 1.08 -8.64 -3.27
C SER A 23 0.00 -9.73 -3.21
N GLU A 24 0.35 -10.96 -3.56
CA GLU A 24 -0.57 -12.09 -3.50
C GLU A 24 -1.02 -12.39 -2.05
N GLU A 25 -0.15 -12.14 -1.08
CA GLU A 25 -0.39 -12.36 0.35
C GLU A 25 -1.50 -11.46 0.91
N SER A 26 -1.62 -10.23 0.42
CA SER A 26 -2.65 -9.28 0.86
C SER A 26 -3.79 -9.09 -0.15
N GLY A 27 -3.62 -9.53 -1.40
CA GLY A 27 -4.53 -9.24 -2.50
C GLY A 27 -4.52 -7.79 -2.97
N VAL A 28 -3.60 -6.96 -2.46
CA VAL A 28 -3.47 -5.54 -2.81
C VAL A 28 -2.59 -5.39 -4.04
N SER A 29 -2.99 -4.50 -4.96
CA SER A 29 -2.19 -4.13 -6.12
C SER A 29 -2.23 -2.63 -6.38
N ILE A 30 -1.09 -2.06 -6.78
CA ILE A 30 -0.98 -0.70 -7.29
C ILE A 30 -0.79 -0.79 -8.81
N PHE A 31 -1.66 -0.10 -9.56
CA PHE A 31 -1.50 0.08 -10.99
C PHE A 31 -0.81 1.41 -11.26
N ILE A 32 0.32 1.36 -11.97
CA ILE A 32 1.08 2.52 -12.41
C ILE A 32 0.82 2.67 -13.91
N PRO A 33 0.07 3.70 -14.34
CA PRO A 33 -0.19 3.91 -15.76
C PRO A 33 1.07 4.35 -16.50
N GLU A 34 1.12 4.07 -17.80
CA GLU A 34 2.16 4.59 -18.69
C GLU A 34 2.23 6.12 -18.59
N GLY A 35 3.45 6.66 -18.48
CA GLY A 35 3.71 8.09 -18.35
C GLY A 35 3.57 8.66 -16.93
N ALA A 36 3.19 7.86 -15.93
CA ALA A 36 3.20 8.30 -14.53
C ALA A 36 4.61 8.63 -14.01
N ILE A 37 5.63 7.96 -14.57
CA ILE A 37 7.04 8.19 -14.27
C ILE A 37 7.71 8.86 -15.49
N PRO A 38 8.55 9.90 -15.30
CA PRO A 38 9.23 10.54 -16.42
C PRO A 38 10.16 9.60 -17.19
N LYS A 39 10.32 9.83 -18.50
CA LYS A 39 11.25 9.05 -19.34
C LYS A 39 12.69 9.19 -18.84
N GLY A 40 13.42 8.08 -18.81
CA GLY A 40 14.79 8.01 -18.31
C GLY A 40 14.91 8.04 -16.79
N VAL A 41 13.77 8.00 -16.06
CA VAL A 41 13.74 7.86 -14.60
C VAL A 41 13.27 6.45 -14.26
N GLU A 42 14.02 5.81 -13.36
CA GLU A 42 13.61 4.60 -12.66
C GLU A 42 13.13 4.99 -11.26
N GLN A 43 11.90 4.63 -10.92
CA GLN A 43 11.29 4.93 -9.63
C GLN A 43 11.06 3.63 -8.87
N GLU A 44 11.67 3.52 -7.70
CA GLU A 44 11.32 2.47 -6.76
C GLU A 44 9.98 2.83 -6.10
N ILE A 45 9.01 1.92 -6.20
CA ILE A 45 7.69 2.04 -5.59
C ILE A 45 7.52 0.84 -4.66
N TYR A 46 7.04 1.08 -3.46
CA TYR A 46 6.70 0.02 -2.53
C TYR A 46 5.43 0.32 -1.77
N PHE A 47 4.77 -0.74 -1.31
CA PHE A 47 3.74 -0.61 -0.30
C PHE A 47 3.87 -1.66 0.79
N LYS A 48 3.39 -1.29 1.96
CA LYS A 48 3.26 -2.17 3.12
C LYS A 48 1.80 -2.24 3.51
N VAL A 49 1.34 -3.44 3.78
CA VAL A 49 0.01 -3.71 4.32
C VAL A 49 0.18 -4.03 5.79
N CYS A 50 -0.57 -3.38 6.66
CA CYS A 50 -0.46 -3.54 8.11
C CYS A 50 -1.77 -4.08 8.71
N LYS A 51 -1.66 -5.02 9.65
CA LYS A 51 -2.73 -5.33 10.60
C LYS A 51 -2.67 -4.33 11.75
N GLU A 52 -3.85 -3.87 12.09
CA GLU A 52 -4.20 -2.73 12.94
C GLU A 52 -3.57 -2.77 14.34
N ASN A 53 -3.17 -1.60 14.86
CA ASN A 53 -3.33 -1.20 16.28
C ASN A 53 -2.98 0.28 16.58
N ASN A 54 -2.08 0.95 15.83
CA ASN A 54 -1.61 2.30 16.22
C ASN A 54 -1.91 3.46 15.24
N ILE A 55 -2.38 3.21 14.02
CA ILE A 55 -2.62 4.26 12.98
C ILE A 55 -4.07 4.20 12.48
N MET A 56 -5.00 3.79 13.33
CA MET A 56 -6.41 3.80 12.95
C MET A 56 -6.84 5.25 12.65
N PRO A 57 -7.52 5.51 11.51
CA PRO A 57 -8.31 6.72 11.37
C PRO A 57 -9.28 6.83 12.57
N PRO A 58 -9.69 8.04 12.98
CA PRO A 58 -10.67 8.19 14.04
C PRO A 58 -12.01 7.60 13.58
N LEU A 59 -12.22 6.33 13.85
CA LEU A 59 -13.44 5.57 13.58
C LEU A 59 -14.30 5.56 14.84
N ASP A 60 -15.58 5.88 14.67
CA ASP A 60 -16.56 5.84 15.73
C ASP A 60 -17.06 4.40 15.93
N THR A 61 -16.27 3.62 16.69
CA THR A 61 -16.58 2.22 17.00
C THR A 61 -17.86 2.09 17.84
N GLU A 62 -18.25 3.13 18.58
CA GLU A 62 -19.51 3.17 19.34
C GLU A 62 -20.73 3.29 18.41
N LYS A 63 -20.56 3.86 17.22
CA LYS A 63 -21.56 3.85 16.15
C LYS A 63 -21.42 2.68 15.17
N GLY A 64 -20.53 1.74 15.45
CA GLY A 64 -20.33 0.54 14.63
C GLY A 64 -19.51 0.76 13.36
N GLU A 65 -18.70 1.82 13.29
CA GLU A 65 -17.76 2.00 12.19
C GLU A 65 -16.63 0.97 12.30
N THR A 66 -16.31 0.31 11.18
CA THR A 66 -15.25 -0.70 11.09
C THR A 66 -14.49 -0.57 9.77
N LEU A 67 -13.20 -0.90 9.78
CA LEU A 67 -12.39 -0.92 8.57
C LEU A 67 -12.70 -2.15 7.73
N LEU A 68 -13.21 -1.92 6.51
CA LEU A 68 -13.53 -2.97 5.55
C LEU A 68 -12.34 -3.34 4.65
N SER A 69 -11.26 -2.56 4.73
CA SER A 69 -10.09 -2.69 3.86
C SER A 69 -8.81 -2.64 4.69
N PRO A 70 -7.73 -3.32 4.25
CA PRO A 70 -6.47 -3.28 4.97
C PRO A 70 -5.81 -1.90 4.85
N LEU A 71 -5.05 -1.51 5.88
CA LEU A 71 -4.27 -0.28 5.86
C LEU A 71 -3.06 -0.45 4.93
N VAL A 72 -2.86 0.50 4.02
CA VAL A 72 -1.75 0.49 3.06
C VAL A 72 -0.90 1.74 3.24
N MET A 73 0.41 1.55 3.43
CA MET A 73 1.42 2.62 3.40
C MET A 73 2.18 2.53 2.08
N CYS A 74 2.17 3.58 1.26
CA CYS A 74 2.88 3.65 -0.02
C CYS A 74 4.04 4.66 0.04
N GLY A 75 5.13 4.39 -0.69
CA GLY A 75 6.28 5.28 -0.84
C GLY A 75 7.26 4.87 -1.93
#